data_AF-G2ZKL8-F1
#
_entry.id   AF-G2ZKL8-F1
#
_cell.length_a   1.000
_cell.length_b   1.000
_cell.length_c   1.000
_cell.angle_alpha   90.00
_cell.angle_beta   90.00
_cell.angle_gamma   90.00
#
_symmetry.space_group_name_H-M   'P 1'
#
loop_
_entity.id
_entity.type
_entity.pdbx_description
1 polymer ?
#
loop_
_entity_poly.entity_id
_entity_poly.type
_entity_poly.pdbx_seq_one_letter_code
_entity_poly.pdbx_strand_id
1 'polypeptide(L)'
;MYHGDFDWPGIQIGNQLMSAWEAQPWRFTSLDYEAAIQKDSPLRHPLNGASVPASWDETLTAAMHHHGIAIAEEAVAPVLLGDLDRG
;
A
#
# COMPACT_ATOMS: atom_id res chain seq x y z
N MET A 1 10.23 -9.46 0.11
CA MET A 1 9.65 -8.22 -0.47
C MET A 1 8.15 -8.33 -0.32
N TYR A 2 7.47 -7.32 0.22
CA TYR A 2 6.03 -7.35 0.47
C TYR A 2 5.34 -6.15 -0.17
N HIS A 3 4.22 -6.41 -0.82
CA HIS A 3 3.23 -5.43 -1.25
C HIS A 3 1.88 -5.90 -0.73
N GLY A 4 1.05 -4.97 -0.31
CA GLY A 4 -0.30 -5.25 0.16
C GLY A 4 -1.20 -4.09 -0.16
N ASP A 5 -2.49 -4.25 0.15
CA ASP A 5 -3.48 -3.19 -0.02
C ASP A 5 -3.14 -2.00 0.89
N PHE A 6 -3.41 -0.79 0.40
CA PHE A 6 -3.37 0.42 1.24
C PHE A 6 -4.65 0.49 2.09
N ASP A 7 -4.76 -0.42 3.04
CA ASP A 7 -5.81 -0.44 4.06
C ASP A 7 -5.23 -0.87 5.42
N TRP A 8 -5.99 -0.73 6.50
CA TRP A 8 -5.48 -1.04 7.84
C TRP A 8 -5.09 -2.52 8.03
N PRO A 9 -5.85 -3.51 7.53
CA PRO A 9 -5.40 -4.90 7.49
C PRO A 9 -4.06 -5.10 6.76
N GLY A 10 -3.86 -4.49 5.59
CA GLY A 10 -2.63 -4.56 4.81
C GLY A 10 -1.45 -3.95 5.55
N ILE A 11 -1.64 -2.81 6.22
CA ILE A 11 -0.62 -2.22 7.08
C ILE A 11 -0.27 -3.16 8.26
N GLN A 12 -1.27 -3.78 8.87
CA GLN A 12 -1.06 -4.72 9.98
C GLN A 12 -0.27 -5.97 9.56
N ILE A 13 -0.53 -6.51 8.37
CA ILE A 13 0.22 -7.63 7.81
C ILE A 13 1.65 -7.19 7.46
N GLY A 14 1.80 -6.03 6.83
CA GLY A 14 3.10 -5.42 6.53
C GLY A 14 3.97 -5.30 7.78
N ASN A 15 3.42 -4.75 8.87
CA ASN A 15 4.14 -4.61 10.13
C ASN A 15 4.66 -5.95 10.67
N GLN A 16 3.83 -6.99 10.61
CA GLN A 16 4.22 -8.33 11.06
C GLN A 16 5.33 -8.92 10.18
N LEU A 17 5.22 -8.80 8.86
CA LEU A 17 6.23 -9.33 7.93
C LEU A 17 7.58 -8.62 8.06
N MET A 18 7.56 -7.29 8.19
CA MET A 18 8.78 -6.51 8.36
C MET A 18 9.45 -6.82 9.71
N SER A 19 8.66 -6.95 10.77
CA SER A 19 9.19 -7.30 12.09
C SER A 19 9.70 -8.74 12.18
N ALA A 20 9.06 -9.70 11.51
CA ALA A 20 9.41 -11.12 11.65
C ALA A 20 10.43 -11.62 10.62
N TRP A 21 10.55 -10.95 9.46
CA TRP A 21 11.35 -11.44 8.33
C TRP A 21 12.24 -10.39 7.68
N GLU A 22 12.38 -9.20 8.29
CA GLU A 22 13.12 -8.05 7.72
C GLU A 22 12.70 -7.74 6.27
N ALA A 23 11.43 -8.05 5.95
CA ALA A 23 10.90 -7.86 4.61
C ALA A 23 10.95 -6.37 4.25
N GLN A 24 11.32 -6.07 3.00
CA GLN A 24 11.30 -4.71 2.49
C GLN A 24 9.95 -4.41 1.82
N PRO A 25 9.36 -3.21 2.04
CA PRO A 25 8.19 -2.77 1.31
C PRO A 25 8.53 -2.65 -0.17
N TRP A 26 7.59 -3.00 -1.03
CA TRP A 26 7.69 -2.75 -2.47
C TRP A 26 6.50 -1.96 -2.93
N ARG A 27 6.75 -0.74 -3.40
CA ARG A 27 5.71 0.21 -3.84
C ARG A 27 4.60 0.40 -2.80
N PHE A 28 4.97 0.36 -1.52
CA PHE A 28 4.06 0.36 -0.38
C PHE A 28 4.44 1.47 0.60
N THR A 29 4.69 2.67 0.09
CA THR A 29 5.06 3.86 0.85
C THR A 29 4.00 4.96 0.71
N SER A 30 4.11 6.02 1.51
CA SER A 30 3.33 7.25 1.38
C SER A 30 3.38 7.84 -0.03
N LEU A 31 4.57 7.86 -0.64
CA LEU A 31 4.76 8.36 -2.01
C LEU A 31 3.99 7.50 -3.03
N ASP A 32 4.03 6.18 -2.88
CA ASP A 32 3.28 5.27 -3.74
C ASP A 32 1.77 5.41 -3.56
N TYR A 33 1.33 5.59 -2.32
CA TYR A 33 -0.07 5.85 -1.98
C TYR A 33 -0.58 7.15 -2.62
N GLU A 34 0.15 8.25 -2.48
CA GLU A 34 -0.21 9.53 -3.09
C GLU A 34 -0.22 9.46 -4.62
N ALA A 35 0.75 8.77 -5.22
CA ALA A 35 0.75 8.52 -6.66
C ALA A 35 -0.45 7.70 -7.10
N ALA A 36 -0.87 6.70 -6.31
CA ALA A 36 -2.07 5.91 -6.57
C ALA A 36 -3.36 6.75 -6.41
N ILE A 37 -3.38 7.73 -5.49
CA ILE A 37 -4.47 8.71 -5.33
C ILE A 37 -4.58 9.71 -6.49
N GLN A 38 -3.52 9.93 -7.25
CA GLN A 38 -3.63 10.76 -8.46
C GLN A 38 -4.17 9.99 -9.66
N LYS A 39 -3.97 8.67 -9.71
CA LYS A 39 -4.45 7.80 -10.79
C LYS A 39 -5.88 7.34 -10.55
N ASP A 40 -6.86 8.06 -11.09
CA ASP A 40 -8.28 7.74 -10.93
C ASP A 40 -8.53 6.25 -11.24
N SER A 41 -8.80 5.47 -10.19
CA SER A 41 -8.83 4.01 -10.25
C SER A 41 -10.15 3.51 -9.66
N PRO A 42 -10.85 2.60 -10.35
CA PRO A 42 -12.14 2.07 -9.90
C PRO A 42 -12.03 1.22 -8.62
N LEU A 43 -10.81 0.90 -8.18
CA LEU A 43 -10.52 0.06 -7.02
C LEU A 43 -10.25 0.86 -5.73
N ARG A 44 -10.59 2.15 -5.74
CA ARG A 44 -10.60 3.00 -4.54
C ARG A 44 -11.92 2.81 -3.80
N HIS A 45 -11.82 2.63 -2.49
CA HIS A 45 -13.00 2.59 -1.62
C HIS A 45 -12.74 3.38 -0.33
N PRO A 46 -13.78 3.73 0.45
CA PRO A 46 -13.59 4.40 1.72
C PRO A 46 -12.67 3.59 2.64
N LEU A 47 -11.70 4.27 3.25
CA LEU A 47 -10.86 3.69 4.29
C LEU A 47 -11.68 3.54 5.56
N ASN A 48 -11.80 2.30 6.05
CA ASN A 48 -12.60 1.96 7.22
C ASN A 48 -11.77 1.21 8.26
N GLY A 49 -12.16 1.32 9.52
CA GLY A 49 -11.51 0.62 10.63
C GLY A 49 -10.56 1.50 11.45
N ALA A 50 -9.86 0.87 12.38
CA ALA A 50 -8.93 1.54 13.28
C ALA A 50 -7.58 1.78 12.58
N SER A 51 -7.05 2.98 12.76
CA SER A 51 -5.73 3.37 12.26
C SER A 51 -4.63 2.42 12.71
N VAL A 52 -3.72 2.10 11.80
CA VAL A 52 -2.52 1.33 12.10
C VAL A 52 -1.29 2.12 11.62
N PRO A 53 -0.31 2.39 12.50
CA PRO A 53 0.95 3.00 12.08
C PRO A 53 1.75 2.03 11.21
N ALA A 54 2.23 2.48 10.06
CA ALA A 54 3.18 1.72 9.24
C ALA A 54 4.59 1.84 9.80
N SER A 55 5.22 0.72 10.18
CA SER A 55 6.53 0.73 10.85
C SER A 55 7.70 1.14 9.94
N TRP A 56 7.51 1.10 8.62
CA TRP A 56 8.51 1.41 7.61
C TRP A 56 8.38 2.80 6.99
N ASP A 57 7.25 3.47 7.22
CA ASP A 57 6.98 4.82 6.71
C ASP A 57 6.04 5.55 7.68
N GLU A 58 6.61 6.41 8.51
CA GLU A 58 5.91 7.17 9.54
C GLU A 58 4.82 8.10 8.98
N THR A 59 4.92 8.46 7.69
CA THR A 59 4.01 9.41 7.05
C THR A 59 2.83 8.74 6.35
N LEU A 60 2.93 7.44 6.03
CA LEU A 60 1.91 6.70 5.29
C LEU A 60 0.55 6.70 6.00
N THR A 61 0.52 6.42 7.30
CA THR A 61 -0.73 6.41 8.09
C THR A 61 -1.41 7.78 8.10
N ALA A 62 -0.63 8.87 8.16
CA ALA A 62 -1.17 10.22 8.11
C ALA A 62 -1.74 10.56 6.72
N ALA A 63 -1.05 10.17 5.64
CA ALA A 63 -1.54 10.33 4.27
C ALA A 63 -2.86 9.55 4.06
N MET A 64 -2.91 8.30 4.51
CA MET A 64 -4.12 7.46 4.44
C MET A 64 -5.30 8.08 5.20
N HIS A 65 -5.03 8.64 6.38
CA HIS A 65 -6.06 9.37 7.13
C HIS A 65 -6.53 10.65 6.44
N HIS A 66 -5.60 11.43 5.90
CA HIS A 66 -5.90 12.70 5.24
C HIS A 66 -6.85 12.50 4.05
N HIS A 67 -6.58 11.46 3.25
CA HIS A 67 -7.38 11.16 2.07
C HIS A 67 -8.60 10.28 2.36
N GLY A 68 -8.56 9.44 3.39
CA GLY A 68 -9.67 8.58 3.78
C GLY A 68 -10.02 7.52 2.73
N ILE A 69 -9.04 7.12 1.91
CA ILE A 69 -9.21 6.20 0.78
C ILE A 69 -8.34 4.96 1.01
N ALA A 70 -8.93 3.79 0.88
CA ALA A 70 -8.21 2.55 0.73
C ALA A 70 -8.08 2.18 -0.75
N ILE A 71 -6.95 1.56 -1.10
CA ILE A 71 -6.58 1.23 -2.48
C ILE A 71 -6.11 -0.23 -2.51
N ALA A 72 -6.82 -1.08 -3.25
CA ALA A 72 -6.40 -2.46 -3.46
C ALA A 72 -5.12 -2.56 -4.30
N GLU A 73 -4.29 -3.59 -4.06
CA GLU A 73 -3.08 -3.95 -4.81
C GLU A 73 -3.35 -4.02 -6.33
N GLU A 74 -4.52 -4.53 -6.71
CA GLU A 74 -4.97 -4.63 -8.11
C GLU A 74 -5.10 -3.25 -8.80
N ALA A 75 -5.18 -2.15 -8.05
CA ALA A 75 -5.19 -0.77 -8.57
C ALA A 75 -3.78 -0.29 -8.96
N VAL A 76 -2.75 -0.84 -8.34
CA VAL A 76 -1.34 -0.57 -8.62
C VAL A 76 -0.80 -1.52 -9.70
N ALA A 77 -1.59 -2.56 -10.02
CA ALA A 77 -1.25 -3.64 -10.94
C ALA A 77 -1.33 -3.37 -12.47
N PRO A 78 -1.81 -2.25 -13.04
CA PRO A 78 -1.62 -2.03 -14.48
C PRO A 78 -0.23 -1.45 -14.78
N VAL A 79 0.83 -2.05 -14.21
CA VAL A 79 2.21 -2.10 -14.74
C VAL A 79 2.84 -3.45 -14.34
N LEU A 80 2.13 -4.56 -14.55
CA LEU A 80 2.62 -5.91 -14.20
C LEU A 80 2.41 -6.95 -15.31
N LEU A 81 2.44 -6.50 -16.58
CA LEU A 81 2.54 -7.37 -17.76
C LEU A 81 3.74 -7.04 -18.68
N GLY A 82 4.67 -6.19 -18.22
CA GLY A 82 5.89 -5.85 -18.96
C GLY A 82 7.15 -6.60 -18.52
N ASP A 83 7.19 -7.13 -17.28
CA ASP A 83 8.44 -7.65 -16.67
C ASP A 83 8.56 -9.17 -16.64
N LEU A 84 7.53 -9.94 -17.03
CA LEU A 84 7.58 -11.41 -17.04
C LEU A 84 7.97 -12.04 -18.39
N ASP A 85 8.37 -11.25 -19.39
CA ASP A 85 8.89 -11.75 -20.68
C ASP A 85 10.42 -11.67 -20.82
N ARG A 86 11.16 -11.35 -19.75
CA ARG A 86 12.62 -11.39 -19.84
C ARG A 86 13.31 -11.75 -18.52
N GLY A 87 13.29 -13.04 -18.23
CA GLY A 87 14.11 -13.70 -17.21
C GLY A 87 14.14 -15.19 -17.41
#